data_AF-A0AAU1NLD7-F1
#
_entry.id   AF-A0AAU1NLD7-F1
#
_cell.length_a   1.000
_cell.length_b   1.000
_cell.length_c   1.000
_cell.angle_alpha   90.00
_cell.angle_beta   90.00
_cell.angle_gamma   90.00
#
_symmetry.space_group_name_H-M   'P 1'
#
loop_
_entity.id
_entity.type
_entity.pdbx_description
1 polymer ?
#
loop_
_entity_poly.entity_id
_entity_poly.type
_entity_poly.pdbx_seq_one_letter_code
_entity_poly.pdbx_strand_id
1 'polypeptide(L)'
;MAAPTKTVAQKLLIKPGTTVWATPEEHLPLIGALPVDVDVADVLSTATTGLMFAADESALHRLLDEHRDGLSGAVNFWVVYPKGNKADINRDSLRRILAEYGMRPIAQIAVDETWSALRFRMLREGEVFDADARD
;
A
#
# COMPACT_ATOMS: atom_id res chain seq x y z
N MET A 1 -9.29 -0.68 -31.84
CA MET A 1 -9.77 -0.15 -30.54
C MET A 1 -8.66 -0.36 -29.54
N ALA A 2 -8.14 0.69 -28.90
CA ALA A 2 -7.17 0.53 -27.82
C ALA A 2 -7.86 -0.19 -26.65
N ALA A 3 -7.21 -1.20 -26.06
CA ALA A 3 -7.72 -1.82 -24.84
C ALA A 3 -7.92 -0.74 -23.76
N PRO A 4 -9.00 -0.80 -22.96
CA PRO A 4 -9.20 0.17 -21.89
C PRO A 4 -8.01 0.11 -20.92
N THR A 5 -7.38 1.27 -20.68
CA THR A 5 -6.31 1.40 -19.68
C THR A 5 -6.89 1.06 -18.31
N LYS A 6 -6.22 0.18 -17.55
CA LYS A 6 -6.63 -0.19 -16.19
C LYS A 6 -6.79 1.06 -15.31
N THR A 7 -7.85 1.09 -14.50
CA THR A 7 -8.05 2.11 -13.48
C THR A 7 -6.99 2.01 -12.38
N VAL A 8 -6.85 3.04 -11.55
CA VAL A 8 -5.91 3.03 -10.42
C VAL A 8 -6.26 1.92 -9.42
N ALA A 9 -7.54 1.80 -9.03
CA ALA A 9 -8.01 0.68 -8.21
C ALA A 9 -7.62 -0.70 -8.79
N GLN A 10 -7.78 -0.92 -10.09
CA GLN A 10 -7.36 -2.17 -10.74
C GLN A 10 -5.84 -2.38 -10.73
N LYS A 11 -5.04 -1.32 -10.85
CA LYS A 11 -3.58 -1.39 -10.72
C LYS A 11 -3.14 -1.72 -9.29
N LEU A 12 -3.91 -1.30 -8.29
CA LEU A 12 -3.77 -1.68 -6.88
C LEU A 12 -4.27 -3.09 -6.57
N LEU A 13 -4.69 -3.84 -7.60
CA LEU A 13 -5.25 -5.19 -7.51
C LEU A 13 -6.61 -5.27 -6.79
N ILE A 14 -7.33 -4.14 -6.75
CA ILE A 14 -8.73 -4.09 -6.31
C ILE A 14 -9.59 -4.50 -7.50
N LYS A 15 -10.24 -5.65 -7.36
CA LYS A 15 -11.13 -6.28 -8.35
C LYS A 15 -12.48 -6.63 -7.71
N PRO A 16 -13.52 -6.96 -8.47
CA PRO A 16 -14.76 -7.46 -7.88
C PRO A 16 -14.50 -8.63 -6.90
N GLY A 17 -15.17 -8.60 -5.75
CA GLY A 17 -14.98 -9.52 -4.62
C GLY A 17 -13.80 -9.18 -3.70
N THR A 18 -13.16 -8.03 -3.86
CA THR A 18 -12.10 -7.56 -2.95
C THR A 18 -12.71 -6.91 -1.71
N THR A 19 -12.26 -7.29 -0.53
CA THR A 19 -12.47 -6.49 0.68
C THR A 19 -11.30 -5.54 0.87
N VAL A 20 -11.55 -4.23 0.87
CA VAL A 20 -10.55 -3.16 0.96
C VAL A 20 -10.60 -2.54 2.33
N TRP A 21 -9.44 -2.33 2.95
CA TRP A 21 -9.29 -1.48 4.11
C TRP A 21 -8.39 -0.30 3.74
N ALA A 22 -8.69 0.87 4.26
CA ALA A 22 -7.92 2.08 4.01
C ALA A 22 -7.78 2.92 5.28
N THR A 23 -6.59 3.48 5.48
CA THR A 23 -6.35 4.47 6.54
C THR A 23 -5.44 5.60 6.05
N PRO A 24 -5.78 6.86 6.31
CA PRO A 24 -7.12 7.34 6.65
C PRO A 24 -8.14 7.00 5.53
N GLU A 25 -9.36 6.61 5.90
CA GLU A 25 -10.40 6.19 4.93
C GLU A 25 -10.83 7.33 4.00
N GLU A 26 -10.74 8.58 4.46
CA GLU A 26 -11.07 9.80 3.71
C GLU A 26 -10.21 9.98 2.45
N HIS A 27 -9.08 9.30 2.36
CA HIS A 27 -8.19 9.30 1.19
C HIS A 27 -8.52 8.21 0.17
N LEU A 28 -9.44 7.30 0.46
CA LEU A 28 -9.86 6.26 -0.48
C LEU A 28 -10.32 6.81 -1.86
N PRO A 29 -10.97 7.98 -1.98
CA PRO A 29 -11.29 8.57 -3.28
C PRO A 29 -10.08 8.87 -4.17
N LEU A 30 -8.85 8.97 -3.64
CA LEU A 30 -7.62 9.19 -4.43
C LEU A 30 -7.35 8.07 -5.43
N ILE A 31 -7.85 6.85 -5.18
CA ILE A 31 -7.64 5.71 -6.07
C ILE A 31 -8.76 5.56 -7.13
N GLY A 32 -9.66 6.52 -7.18
CA GLY A 32 -10.83 6.55 -8.06
C GLY A 32 -11.97 5.65 -7.58
N ALA A 33 -12.97 5.46 -8.44
CA ALA A 33 -14.12 4.62 -8.13
C ALA A 33 -13.71 3.15 -7.93
N LEU A 34 -14.23 2.54 -6.86
CA LEU A 34 -14.07 1.11 -6.63
C LEU A 34 -14.90 0.31 -7.65
N PRO A 35 -14.42 -0.87 -8.08
CA PRO A 35 -15.23 -1.81 -8.85
C PRO A 35 -16.51 -2.19 -8.10
N VAL A 36 -17.51 -2.69 -8.86
CA VAL A 36 -18.68 -3.34 -8.28
C VAL A 36 -18.25 -4.55 -7.42
N ASP A 37 -19.05 -4.87 -6.41
CA ASP A 37 -18.82 -5.98 -5.47
C ASP A 37 -17.50 -5.85 -4.67
N VAL A 38 -17.11 -4.62 -4.32
CA VAL A 38 -16.01 -4.34 -3.40
C VAL A 38 -16.59 -3.84 -2.08
N ASP A 39 -16.23 -4.52 -0.99
CA ASP A 39 -16.60 -4.14 0.36
C ASP A 39 -15.48 -3.33 1.01
N VAL A 40 -15.83 -2.34 1.82
CA VAL A 40 -14.88 -1.62 2.68
C VAL A 40 -14.93 -2.25 4.07
N ALA A 41 -13.79 -2.69 4.57
CA ALA A 41 -13.64 -3.24 5.91
C ALA A 41 -13.19 -2.18 6.90
N ASP A 42 -13.65 -2.29 8.15
CA ASP A 42 -13.21 -1.46 9.27
C ASP A 42 -11.86 -1.92 9.86
N VAL A 43 -11.53 -3.20 9.70
CA VAL A 43 -10.36 -3.83 10.32
C VAL A 43 -9.43 -4.42 9.26
N LEU A 44 -8.17 -3.97 9.26
CA LEU A 44 -7.13 -4.41 8.31
C LEU A 44 -7.01 -5.94 8.20
N SER A 45 -7.09 -6.68 9.31
CA SER A 45 -6.93 -8.14 9.30
C SER A 45 -8.05 -8.90 8.59
N THR A 46 -9.18 -8.23 8.30
CA THR A 46 -10.30 -8.81 7.54
C THR A 46 -10.26 -8.44 6.06
N ALA A 47 -9.37 -7.51 5.69
CA ALA A 47 -9.24 -7.04 4.32
C ALA A 47 -8.29 -7.90 3.50
N THR A 48 -8.65 -8.12 2.24
CA THR A 48 -7.76 -8.73 1.26
C THR A 48 -6.71 -7.75 0.72
N THR A 49 -7.06 -6.45 0.69
CA THR A 49 -6.19 -5.36 0.23
C THR A 49 -6.22 -4.23 1.24
N GLY A 50 -5.06 -3.88 1.80
CA GLY A 50 -4.88 -2.77 2.71
C GLY A 50 -4.18 -1.59 2.04
N LEU A 51 -4.70 -0.37 2.26
CA LEU A 51 -4.16 0.89 1.76
C LEU A 51 -3.80 1.79 2.95
N MET A 52 -2.51 2.06 3.15
CA MET A 52 -2.07 3.11 4.08
C MET A 52 -1.65 4.35 3.30
N PHE A 53 -2.35 5.46 3.53
CA PHE A 53 -2.02 6.75 2.95
C PHE A 53 -1.12 7.52 3.93
N ALA A 54 0.17 7.59 3.62
CA ALA A 54 1.16 8.27 4.45
C ALA A 54 1.66 9.54 3.75
N ALA A 55 1.43 10.70 4.37
CA ALA A 55 1.90 11.98 3.86
C ALA A 55 3.41 12.19 4.08
N ASP A 56 3.95 11.60 5.14
CA ASP A 56 5.33 11.75 5.60
C ASP A 56 5.77 10.48 6.36
N GLU A 57 7.06 10.39 6.67
CA GLU A 57 7.64 9.23 7.37
C GLU A 57 7.04 9.04 8.78
N SER A 58 6.78 10.15 9.49
CA SER A 58 6.21 10.12 10.85
C SER A 58 4.77 9.58 10.87
N ALA A 59 3.96 9.95 9.87
CA ALA A 59 2.62 9.43 9.67
C ALA A 59 2.65 7.93 9.39
N LEU A 60 3.59 7.47 8.55
CA LEU A 60 3.73 6.05 8.28
C LEU A 60 4.07 5.24 9.54
N HIS A 61 5.05 5.68 10.34
CA HIS A 61 5.42 4.98 11.57
C HIS A 61 4.22 4.84 12.52
N ARG A 62 3.46 5.93 12.73
CA ARG A 62 2.25 5.89 13.56
C ARG A 62 1.22 4.87 13.05
N LEU A 63 0.92 4.89 11.75
CA LEU A 63 -0.06 3.96 11.16
C LEU A 63 0.40 2.49 11.25
N LEU A 64 1.70 2.24 11.05
CA LEU A 64 2.25 0.88 11.16
C LEU A 64 2.23 0.38 12.61
N ASP A 65 2.53 1.24 13.58
CA ASP A 65 2.47 0.88 15.00
C ASP A 65 1.03 0.66 15.48
N GLU A 66 0.11 1.53 15.07
CA GLU A 66 -1.32 1.43 15.42
C GLU A 66 -1.97 0.14 14.90
N HIS A 67 -1.57 -0.30 13.70
CA HIS A 67 -2.15 -1.47 13.04
C HIS A 67 -1.23 -2.69 13.01
N ARG A 68 -0.18 -2.71 13.86
CA ARG A 68 0.89 -3.71 13.85
C ARG A 68 0.37 -5.15 13.81
N ASP A 69 -0.62 -5.47 14.64
CA ASP A 69 -1.18 -6.82 14.77
C ASP A 69 -2.00 -7.26 13.54
N GLY A 70 -2.48 -6.32 12.74
CA GLY A 70 -3.28 -6.57 11.53
C GLY A 70 -2.45 -6.69 10.25
N LEU A 71 -1.19 -6.25 10.26
CA LEU A 71 -0.34 -6.12 9.07
C LEU A 71 -0.17 -7.44 8.28
N SER A 72 -0.13 -8.58 8.97
CA SER A 72 -0.01 -9.90 8.33
C SER A 72 -1.32 -10.42 7.71
N GLY A 73 -2.46 -9.79 7.99
CA GLY A 73 -3.77 -10.24 7.51
C GLY A 73 -4.06 -9.85 6.06
N ALA A 74 -3.49 -8.75 5.58
CA ALA A 74 -3.71 -8.29 4.21
C ALA A 74 -2.82 -9.02 3.20
N VAL A 75 -3.44 -9.56 2.15
CA VAL A 75 -2.73 -10.23 1.05
C VAL A 75 -1.97 -9.21 0.18
N ASN A 76 -2.61 -8.08 -0.11
CA ASN A 76 -1.99 -6.96 -0.82
C ASN A 76 -1.92 -5.75 0.09
N PHE A 77 -0.75 -5.47 0.65
CA PHE A 77 -0.52 -4.26 1.44
C PHE A 77 0.14 -3.19 0.60
N TRP A 78 -0.46 -1.99 0.56
CA TRP A 78 0.01 -0.86 -0.22
C TRP A 78 0.22 0.36 0.66
N VAL A 79 1.37 1.01 0.51
CA VAL A 79 1.60 2.35 1.06
C VAL A 79 1.49 3.36 -0.07
N VAL A 80 0.54 4.29 0.05
CA VAL A 80 0.31 5.40 -0.87
C VAL A 80 0.97 6.65 -0.29
N TYR A 81 1.84 7.28 -1.07
CA TYR A 81 2.73 8.34 -0.57
C TYR A 81 2.98 9.41 -1.65
N PRO A 82 3.24 10.67 -1.27
CA PRO A 82 3.52 11.73 -2.23
C PRO A 82 4.88 11.48 -2.89
N LYS A 83 4.95 11.64 -4.21
CA LYS A 83 6.16 11.39 -5.01
C LYS A 83 6.85 12.69 -5.41
N GLY A 84 8.13 12.59 -5.79
CA GLY A 84 8.90 13.70 -6.35
C GLY A 84 9.44 14.68 -5.30
N ASN A 85 9.91 14.18 -4.16
CA ASN A 85 10.46 14.97 -3.05
C ASN A 85 9.48 16.01 -2.47
N LYS A 86 8.17 15.75 -2.57
CA LYS A 86 7.13 16.58 -1.98
C LYS A 86 7.00 16.39 -0.46
N ALA A 87 7.60 15.35 0.09
CA ALA A 87 7.66 15.04 1.52
C ALA A 87 8.97 14.28 1.84
N ASP A 88 9.21 14.04 3.13
CA ASP A 88 10.32 13.26 3.67
C ASP A 88 10.13 11.74 3.53
N ILE A 89 9.19 11.29 2.69
CA ILE A 89 8.93 9.89 2.40
C ILE A 89 9.14 9.58 0.91
N ASN A 90 9.82 8.48 0.61
CA ASN A 90 10.08 8.02 -0.74
C ASN A 90 10.20 6.50 -0.80
N ARG A 91 10.37 5.95 -2.01
CA ARG A 91 10.48 4.50 -2.24
C ARG A 91 11.55 3.86 -1.34
N ASP A 92 12.70 4.50 -1.18
CA ASP A 92 13.83 3.91 -0.46
C ASP A 92 13.65 4.01 1.05
N SER A 93 13.06 5.10 1.57
CA SER A 93 12.68 5.14 3.00
C SER A 93 11.61 4.10 3.31
N LEU A 94 10.57 3.98 2.47
CA LEU A 94 9.54 2.94 2.61
C LEU A 94 10.12 1.52 2.64
N ARG A 95 11.11 1.22 1.79
CA ARG A 95 11.78 -0.09 1.79
C ARG A 95 12.44 -0.39 3.13
N ARG A 96 13.13 0.59 3.72
CA ARG A 96 13.80 0.44 5.01
C ARG A 96 12.81 0.30 6.15
N ILE A 97 11.84 1.20 6.23
CA ILE A 97 10.83 1.22 7.30
C ILE A 97 10.06 -0.10 7.33
N LEU A 98 9.51 -0.55 6.19
CA LEU A 98 8.67 -1.75 6.18
C LEU A 98 9.49 -3.05 6.32
N ALA A 99 10.81 -3.02 6.10
CA ALA A 99 11.67 -4.16 6.42
C ALA A 99 11.70 -4.44 7.93
N GLU A 100 11.61 -3.40 8.78
CA GLU A 100 11.51 -3.54 10.24
C GLU A 100 10.24 -4.27 10.69
N TYR A 101 9.22 -4.29 9.82
CA TYR A 101 7.96 -5.01 10.02
C TYR A 101 7.94 -6.38 9.32
N GLY A 102 9.11 -6.85 8.87
CA GLY A 102 9.24 -8.14 8.21
C GLY A 102 8.57 -8.17 6.82
N MET A 103 8.56 -7.04 6.11
CA MET A 103 8.02 -6.95 4.77
C MET A 103 9.08 -6.61 3.72
N ARG A 104 8.77 -6.94 2.46
CA ARG A 104 9.57 -6.52 1.30
C ARG A 104 8.72 -5.88 0.22
N PRO A 105 9.27 -4.92 -0.55
CA PRO A 105 8.58 -4.34 -1.69
C PRO A 105 8.38 -5.39 -2.79
N ILE A 106 7.32 -5.21 -3.59
CA ILE A 106 7.02 -6.07 -4.75
C ILE A 106 6.80 -5.27 -6.03
N ALA A 107 6.05 -4.17 -5.96
CA ALA A 107 5.68 -3.41 -7.16
C ALA A 107 5.32 -1.97 -6.79
N GLN A 108 5.73 -1.01 -7.62
CA GLN A 108 5.33 0.39 -7.50
C GLN A 108 4.42 0.77 -8.67
N ILE A 109 3.42 1.60 -8.40
CA ILE A 109 2.61 2.25 -9.44
C ILE A 109 2.49 3.76 -9.17
N ALA A 110 2.25 4.53 -10.23
CA ALA A 110 1.73 5.89 -10.09
C ALA A 110 0.21 5.83 -9.85
N VAL A 111 -0.25 6.52 -8.81
CA VAL A 111 -1.68 6.75 -8.53
C VAL A 111 -2.16 7.89 -9.43
N ASP A 112 -1.50 9.04 -9.34
CA ASP A 112 -1.71 10.21 -10.19
C ASP A 112 -0.38 10.99 -10.38
N GLU A 113 -0.44 12.28 -10.71
CA GLU A 113 0.73 13.16 -10.86
C GLU A 113 1.44 13.48 -9.53
N THR A 114 0.79 13.28 -8.39
CA THR A 114 1.28 13.63 -7.05
C THR A 114 1.60 12.41 -6.19
N TRP A 115 0.90 11.30 -6.35
CA TRP A 115 0.96 10.14 -5.47
C TRP A 115 1.50 8.92 -6.20
N SER A 116 2.30 8.12 -5.49
CA SER A 116 2.67 6.76 -5.87
C SER A 116 2.16 5.77 -4.83
N ALA A 117 2.04 4.51 -5.21
CA ALA A 117 1.78 3.43 -4.28
C ALA A 117 2.85 2.35 -4.43
N LEU A 118 3.37 1.85 -3.31
CA LEU A 118 4.32 0.75 -3.25
C LEU A 118 3.69 -0.43 -2.51
N ARG A 119 3.65 -1.59 -3.18
CA ARG A 119 3.11 -2.84 -2.64
C ARG A 119 4.17 -3.60 -1.86
N PHE A 120 3.74 -4.20 -0.76
CA PHE A 120 4.52 -5.05 0.11
C PHE A 120 3.86 -6.39 0.35
N ARG A 121 4.67 -7.35 0.79
CA ARG A 121 4.23 -8.60 1.43
C ARG A 121 5.14 -8.91 2.61
N MET A 122 4.62 -9.72 3.53
CA MET A 122 5.43 -10.38 4.54
C MET A 122 6.54 -11.22 3.90
N LEU A 123 7.69 -11.26 4.55
CA LEU A 123 8.77 -12.21 4.28
C LEU A 123 8.25 -13.63 4.53
N ARG A 124 8.71 -14.56 3.70
CA ARG A 124 8.46 -15.99 3.92
C ARG A 124 9.41 -16.51 4.99
N GLU A 125 9.07 -17.65 5.58
CA GLU A 125 9.97 -18.34 6.50
C GLU A 125 11.34 -18.57 5.83
N GLY A 126 12.40 -18.14 6.52
CA GLY A 126 13.79 -18.21 6.02
C GLY A 126 14.14 -17.20 4.92
N GLU A 127 13.23 -16.32 4.51
CA GLU A 127 13.53 -15.25 3.56
C GLU A 127 14.22 -14.08 4.27
N VAL A 128 15.41 -13.72 3.81
CA VAL A 128 16.13 -12.52 4.25
C VAL A 128 15.94 -11.44 3.20
N PHE A 129 15.58 -10.25 3.64
CA PHE A 129 15.55 -9.06 2.80
C PHE A 129 16.54 -8.03 3.35
N ASP A 130 17.53 -7.68 2.54
CA ASP A 130 18.44 -6.59 2.81
C ASP A 130 17.85 -5.30 2.23
N ALA A 131 17.40 -4.40 3.12
CA ALA A 131 16.80 -3.14 2.73
C ALA A 131 17.82 -2.11 2.20
N ASP A 132 19.11 -2.30 2.52
CA ASP A 132 20.20 -1.44 2.10
C ASP A 132 20.87 -1.92 0.80
N ALA A 133 20.57 -3.14 0.37
CA ALA A 133 20.95 -3.63 -0.95
C ALA A 133 20.37 -2.72 -2.04
N ARG A 134 21.30 -2.09 -2.78
CA ARG A 134 20.99 -1.39 -4.03
C ARG A 134 20.64 -2.45 -5.08
N ASP A 135 19.40 -2.43 -5.54
CA ASP A 135 18.91 -3.19 -6.71
C ASP A 135 19.67 -2.76 -7.98
#